data_AF-A0AAV7NSF0-F1
#
_entry.id   AF-A0AAV7NSF0-F1
#
_cell.length_a   1.000
_cell.length_b   1.000
_cell.length_c   1.000
_cell.angle_alpha   90.00
_cell.angle_beta   90.00
_cell.angle_gamma   90.00
#
_symmetry.space_group_name_H-M   'P 1'
#
loop_
_entity.id
_entity.type
_entity.pdbx_description
1 polymer ?
#
loop_
_entity_poly.entity_id
_entity_poly.type
_entity_poly.pdbx_seq_one_letter_code
_entity_poly.pdbx_strand_id
1 'polypeptide(L)'
;MEKFGCPDKFISMVHQFHDSMLARVLDDGDSFYAFPLTNGVKQCLNFLAVLSDAFCDDEETSTKIRYRADVRLFNLQRLQARTKVEVDSVCNFLFADDCALNAAIEAQMQKSMNHFSTACRNFGLTVSTKTTEVLHQPAPQKTYAEPTTITEGKILKAVDKFTYFCSTLSRSVNTDDEVDTRIARASSAFGRLQESV
;
A
#
# COMPACT_ATOMS: atom_id res chain seq x y z
N MET A 1 -8.14 19.83 -0.52
CA MET A 1 -9.19 19.30 -1.41
C MET A 1 -9.41 20.21 -2.62
N GLU A 2 -9.43 21.52 -2.42
CA GLU A 2 -9.44 22.52 -3.51
C GLU A 2 -8.30 22.33 -4.53
N LYS A 3 -7.06 22.11 -4.05
CA LYS A 3 -5.89 21.83 -4.90
C LYS A 3 -6.03 20.62 -5.83
N PHE A 4 -6.99 19.73 -5.55
CA PHE A 4 -7.26 18.53 -6.35
C PHE A 4 -8.49 18.69 -7.26
N GLY A 5 -9.01 19.92 -7.41
CA GLY A 5 -10.16 20.20 -8.26
C GLY A 5 -11.50 19.72 -7.70
N CYS A 6 -11.59 19.44 -6.39
CA CYS A 6 -12.87 19.13 -5.76
C CYS A 6 -13.82 20.34 -5.89
N PRO A 7 -15.10 20.14 -6.27
CA PRO A 7 -16.06 21.25 -6.35
C PRO A 7 -16.27 21.94 -4.99
N ASP A 8 -16.44 23.26 -4.99
CA ASP A 8 -16.66 24.06 -3.77
C ASP A 8 -17.79 23.53 -2.90
N LYS A 9 -18.85 23.03 -3.56
CA LYS A 9 -20.00 22.42 -2.89
C LYS A 9 -19.60 21.18 -2.09
N PHE A 10 -18.71 20.34 -2.62
CA PHE A 10 -18.21 19.15 -1.93
C PHE A 10 -17.30 19.55 -0.77
N ILE A 11 -16.39 20.51 -0.99
CA ILE A 11 -15.52 21.04 0.06
C ILE A 11 -16.35 21.60 1.22
N SER A 12 -17.40 22.37 0.90
CA SER A 12 -18.33 22.94 1.89
C SER A 12 -19.07 21.85 2.68
N MET A 13 -19.48 20.76 2.03
CA MET A 13 -20.07 19.61 2.72
C MET A 13 -19.08 18.97 3.69
N VAL A 14 -17.83 18.77 3.29
CA VAL A 14 -16.78 18.21 4.15
C VAL A 14 -16.53 19.10 5.37
N HIS A 15 -16.45 20.43 5.19
CA HIS A 15 -16.35 21.37 6.31
C HIS A 15 -17.51 21.21 7.27
N GLN A 16 -18.75 21.17 6.80
CA GLN A 16 -19.93 20.99 7.67
C GLN A 16 -19.92 19.66 8.44
N PHE A 17 -19.27 18.61 7.91
CA PHE A 17 -19.12 17.34 8.61
C PHE A 17 -18.08 17.38 9.73
N HIS A 18 -17.06 18.23 9.63
CA HIS A 18 -15.93 18.28 10.55
C HIS A 18 -15.96 19.47 11.51
N ASP A 19 -16.52 20.60 11.08
CA ASP A 19 -16.58 21.82 11.88
C ASP A 19 -17.48 21.61 13.10
N SER A 20 -16.93 21.83 14.30
CA SER A 20 -17.62 21.60 15.58
C SER A 20 -18.14 20.17 15.77
N MET A 21 -17.53 19.18 15.10
CA MET A 21 -17.90 17.78 15.26
C MET A 21 -17.69 17.32 16.71
N LEU A 22 -18.70 16.64 17.27
CA LEU A 22 -18.63 16.04 18.60
C LEU A 22 -18.64 14.52 18.48
N ALA A 23 -17.79 13.85 19.26
CA ALA A 23 -17.83 12.40 19.44
C ALA A 23 -18.44 12.04 20.79
N ARG A 24 -19.02 10.84 20.85
CA ARG A 24 -19.40 10.16 22.09
C ARG A 24 -18.81 8.77 22.06
N VAL A 25 -18.29 8.32 23.20
CA VAL A 25 -17.91 6.93 23.40
C VAL A 25 -19.13 6.20 23.92
N LEU A 26 -19.41 5.04 23.34
CA LEU A 26 -20.38 4.07 23.86
C LEU A 26 -19.57 2.90 24.39
N ASP A 27 -19.70 2.59 25.67
CA ASP A 27 -19.08 1.41 26.29
C ASP A 27 -20.17 0.62 27.01
N ASP A 28 -20.31 -0.66 26.68
CA ASP A 28 -21.31 -1.58 27.24
C ASP A 28 -22.75 -1.02 27.34
N GLY A 29 -23.16 -0.17 26.38
CA GLY A 29 -24.48 0.44 26.32
C GLY A 29 -24.60 1.80 27.03
N ASP A 30 -23.62 2.19 27.83
CA ASP A 30 -23.55 3.50 28.47
C ASP A 30 -22.86 4.52 27.55
N SER A 31 -23.52 5.67 27.35
CA SER A 31 -22.97 6.76 26.55
C SER A 31 -22.29 7.80 27.42
N PHE A 32 -21.03 8.10 27.14
CA PHE A 32 -20.31 9.18 27.79
C PHE A 32 -20.68 10.55 27.20
N TYR A 33 -20.33 11.62 27.93
CA TYR A 33 -20.53 13.00 27.50
C TYR A 33 -19.85 13.27 26.16
N ALA A 34 -20.52 14.08 25.34
CA ALA A 34 -19.98 14.48 24.05
C ALA A 34 -18.75 15.37 24.25
N PHE A 35 -17.69 15.09 23.50
CA PHE A 35 -16.47 15.90 23.49
C PHE A 35 -16.13 16.32 22.05
N PRO A 36 -15.51 17.50 21.87
CA PRO A 36 -15.13 17.96 20.54
C PRO A 36 -14.07 17.06 19.92
N LEU A 37 -14.31 16.66 18.67
CA LEU A 37 -13.29 16.03 17.84
C LEU A 37 -12.42 17.14 17.26
N THR A 38 -11.23 17.30 17.83
CA THR A 38 -10.23 18.28 17.37
C THR A 38 -9.31 17.71 16.30
N ASN A 39 -9.34 16.39 16.07
CA ASN A 39 -8.51 15.68 15.12
C ASN A 39 -9.20 14.43 14.58
N GLY A 40 -8.62 13.87 13.51
CA GLY A 40 -9.11 12.67 12.84
C GLY A 40 -10.21 12.96 11.82
N VAL A 41 -10.16 12.24 10.71
CA VAL A 41 -11.28 12.14 9.77
C VAL A 41 -11.97 10.79 9.94
N LYS A 42 -13.20 10.68 9.48
CA LYS A 42 -13.82 9.37 9.32
C LYS A 42 -12.99 8.57 8.32
N GLN A 43 -12.50 7.40 8.75
CA GLN A 43 -11.51 6.60 8.02
C GLN A 43 -11.97 6.29 6.58
N CYS A 44 -11.00 6.14 5.66
CA CYS A 44 -11.08 5.71 4.25
C CYS A 44 -10.88 6.82 3.17
N LEU A 45 -11.36 8.06 3.36
CA LEU A 45 -11.33 9.07 2.26
C LEU A 45 -9.97 9.75 2.00
N ASN A 46 -9.05 9.74 2.97
CA ASN A 46 -7.84 10.58 2.87
C ASN A 46 -6.64 9.92 2.19
N PHE A 47 -6.54 8.60 2.20
CA PHE A 47 -5.29 7.93 1.80
C PHE A 47 -5.10 7.91 0.28
N LEU A 48 -6.19 7.85 -0.48
CA LEU A 48 -6.13 7.99 -1.94
C LEU A 48 -5.57 9.36 -2.36
N ALA A 49 -5.98 10.43 -1.66
CA ALA A 49 -5.50 11.79 -1.93
C ALA A 49 -4.00 11.95 -1.63
N VAL A 50 -3.48 11.24 -0.63
CA VAL A 50 -2.04 11.18 -0.33
C VAL A 50 -1.28 10.55 -1.48
N LEU A 51 -1.78 9.43 -2.03
CA LEU A 51 -1.13 8.77 -3.16
C LEU A 51 -1.21 9.60 -4.44
N SER A 52 -2.32 10.30 -4.70
CA SER A 52 -2.38 11.26 -5.80
C SER A 52 -1.39 12.40 -5.60
N ASP A 53 -1.23 12.95 -4.39
CA ASP A 53 -0.23 13.99 -4.12
C ASP A 53 1.21 13.49 -4.32
N ALA A 54 1.49 12.24 -3.93
CA ALA A 54 2.81 11.64 -4.01
C ALA A 54 3.19 11.17 -5.43
N PHE A 55 2.23 10.65 -6.19
CA PHE A 55 2.48 9.85 -7.39
C PHE A 55 1.67 10.24 -8.62
N CYS A 56 0.86 11.32 -8.60
CA CYS A 56 0.20 11.80 -9.82
C CYS A 56 1.27 12.10 -10.87
N ASP A 57 1.15 11.45 -12.03
CA ASP A 57 2.06 11.56 -13.16
C ASP A 57 3.54 11.17 -12.86
N ASP A 58 3.80 10.38 -11.81
CA ASP A 58 5.15 9.89 -11.50
C ASP A 58 5.54 8.68 -12.36
N GLU A 59 5.91 8.96 -13.62
CA GLU A 59 6.45 7.93 -14.51
C GLU A 59 7.84 7.43 -14.08
N GLU A 60 8.60 8.24 -13.35
CA GLU A 60 10.02 7.99 -13.07
C GLU A 60 10.22 6.88 -12.04
N THR A 61 9.39 6.83 -11.00
CA THR A 61 9.48 5.78 -9.96
C THR A 61 8.65 4.54 -10.28
N SER A 62 7.76 4.63 -11.28
CA SER A 62 6.83 3.57 -11.63
C SER A 62 7.47 2.37 -12.32
N THR A 63 6.95 1.17 -12.01
CA THR A 63 7.35 -0.08 -12.67
C THR A 63 6.38 -0.40 -13.80
N LYS A 64 6.90 -0.54 -15.03
CA LYS A 64 6.08 -0.88 -16.20
C LYS A 64 5.70 -2.35 -16.22
N ILE A 65 4.41 -2.64 -16.32
CA ILE A 65 3.84 -3.97 -16.47
C ILE A 65 3.27 -4.11 -17.88
N ARG A 66 3.67 -5.19 -18.55
CA ARG A 66 3.07 -5.61 -19.82
C ARG A 66 1.95 -6.61 -19.53
N TYR A 67 0.75 -6.31 -19.98
CA TYR A 67 -0.40 -7.18 -19.80
C TYR A 67 -1.22 -7.33 -21.07
N ARG A 68 -2.15 -8.27 -21.03
CA ARG A 68 -3.06 -8.60 -22.12
C ARG A 68 -4.36 -9.14 -21.54
N ALA A 69 -5.48 -8.48 -21.82
CA ALA A 69 -6.78 -8.74 -21.18
C ALA A 69 -7.56 -9.94 -21.77
N ASP A 70 -6.87 -11.00 -22.23
CA ASP A 70 -7.55 -12.15 -22.83
C ASP A 70 -7.61 -13.39 -21.92
N VAL A 71 -8.50 -14.31 -22.29
CA VAL A 71 -8.94 -15.44 -21.44
C VAL A 71 -7.88 -16.57 -21.30
N ARG A 72 -6.61 -16.35 -21.69
CA ARG A 72 -5.57 -17.41 -21.64
C ARG A 72 -4.33 -16.94 -20.89
N LEU A 73 -4.35 -17.13 -19.57
CA LEU A 73 -3.35 -16.68 -18.59
C LEU A 73 -1.95 -17.32 -18.75
N PHE A 74 -1.83 -18.55 -19.28
CA PHE A 74 -0.58 -19.34 -19.20
C PHE A 74 0.30 -19.35 -20.46
N ASN A 75 0.08 -18.45 -21.43
CA ASN A 75 0.94 -18.36 -22.61
C ASN A 75 1.73 -17.05 -22.64
N LEU A 76 2.90 -17.06 -21.99
CA LEU A 76 3.78 -15.89 -21.85
C LEU A 76 4.37 -15.38 -23.19
N GLN A 77 4.49 -16.23 -24.22
CA GLN A 77 4.94 -15.78 -25.56
C GLN A 77 4.03 -14.68 -26.13
N ARG A 78 2.77 -14.64 -25.70
CA ARG A 78 1.79 -13.66 -26.18
C ARG A 78 2.01 -12.27 -25.61
N LEU A 79 2.75 -12.13 -24.51
CA LEU A 79 3.22 -10.84 -23.99
C LEU A 79 4.36 -10.27 -24.85
N GLN A 80 4.95 -11.07 -25.75
CA GLN A 80 5.95 -10.62 -26.73
C GLN A 80 5.31 -10.18 -28.06
N ALA A 81 3.99 -10.39 -28.23
CA ALA A 81 3.29 -9.98 -29.45
C ALA A 81 3.24 -8.45 -29.58
N ARG A 82 3.37 -7.95 -30.81
CA ARG A 82 3.27 -6.50 -31.09
C ARG A 82 1.85 -5.95 -31.02
N THR A 83 0.84 -6.83 -31.09
CA THR A 83 -0.57 -6.44 -31.08
C THR A 83 -1.27 -7.02 -29.86
N LYS A 84 -2.28 -6.29 -29.35
CA LYS A 84 -3.10 -6.70 -28.20
C LYS A 84 -2.33 -6.85 -26.88
N VAL A 85 -1.16 -6.21 -26.77
CA VAL A 85 -0.40 -6.08 -25.52
C VAL A 85 -0.46 -4.61 -25.13
N GLU A 86 -0.81 -4.36 -23.87
CA GLU A 86 -0.87 -3.05 -23.27
C GLU A 86 0.24 -2.93 -22.23
N VAL A 87 0.66 -1.69 -21.97
CA VAL A 87 1.67 -1.36 -20.96
C VAL A 87 1.00 -0.40 -19.99
N ASP A 88 1.06 -0.73 -18.71
CA ASP A 88 0.65 0.17 -17.63
C ASP A 88 1.79 0.32 -16.63
N SER A 89 1.73 1.35 -15.82
CA SER A 89 2.75 1.69 -14.83
C SER A 89 2.17 1.53 -13.43
N VAL A 90 2.85 0.76 -12.58
CA VAL A 90 2.44 0.52 -11.19
C VAL A 90 3.55 0.99 -10.26
N CYS A 91 3.21 1.89 -9.33
CA CYS A 91 4.13 2.46 -8.34
C CYS A 91 3.67 2.26 -6.88
N ASN A 92 2.41 1.90 -6.66
CA ASN A 92 1.86 1.71 -5.32
C ASN A 92 0.68 0.72 -5.32
N PHE A 93 0.44 0.13 -4.15
CA PHE A 93 -0.69 -0.73 -3.84
C PHE A 93 -1.31 -0.24 -2.54
N LEU A 94 -2.54 0.29 -2.60
CA LEU A 94 -3.25 0.82 -1.43
C LEU A 94 -4.25 -0.19 -0.88
N PHE A 95 -4.26 -0.37 0.43
CA PHE A 95 -5.36 -1.01 1.14
C PHE A 95 -5.59 -0.38 2.51
N ALA A 96 -6.74 0.27 2.70
CA ALA A 96 -7.06 1.01 3.94
C ALA A 96 -5.95 2.02 4.31
N ASP A 97 -5.26 1.82 5.44
CA ASP A 97 -4.12 2.59 5.91
C ASP A 97 -2.75 1.98 5.56
N ASP A 98 -2.74 0.75 5.05
CA ASP A 98 -1.53 0.08 4.55
C ASP A 98 -1.27 0.43 3.08
N CYS A 99 0.00 0.63 2.75
CA CYS A 99 0.43 0.82 1.38
C CYS A 99 1.75 0.10 1.13
N ALA A 100 1.86 -0.58 -0.01
CA ALA A 100 3.12 -1.11 -0.52
C ALA A 100 3.56 -0.28 -1.73
N LEU A 101 4.84 0.08 -1.77
CA LEU A 101 5.47 0.78 -2.88
C LEU A 101 6.36 -0.19 -3.65
N ASN A 102 6.50 0.02 -4.96
CA ASN A 102 7.38 -0.78 -5.80
C ASN A 102 8.18 0.11 -6.74
N ALA A 103 9.44 -0.28 -6.97
CA ALA A 103 10.34 0.40 -7.88
C ALA A 103 11.31 -0.60 -8.50
N ALA A 104 11.84 -0.29 -9.68
CA ALA A 104 12.77 -1.19 -10.38
C ALA A 104 14.19 -1.14 -9.81
N ILE A 105 14.59 -0.01 -9.22
CA ILE A 105 15.89 0.18 -8.58
C ILE A 105 15.76 0.89 -7.24
N GLU A 106 16.76 0.69 -6.38
CA GLU A 106 16.80 1.26 -5.03
C GLU A 106 16.73 2.79 -5.01
N ALA A 107 17.39 3.47 -5.95
CA ALA A 107 17.33 4.94 -6.04
C ALA A 107 15.89 5.45 -6.31
N GLN A 108 15.13 4.74 -7.15
CA GLN A 108 13.72 5.04 -7.41
C GLN A 108 12.87 4.72 -6.18
N MET A 109 13.16 3.63 -5.46
CA MET A 109 12.48 3.30 -4.20
C MET A 109 12.67 4.41 -3.17
N GLN A 110 13.90 4.91 -3.01
CA GLN A 110 14.19 6.01 -2.11
C GLN A 110 13.43 7.29 -2.49
N LYS A 111 13.35 7.60 -3.78
CA LYS A 111 12.58 8.75 -4.29
C LYS A 111 11.08 8.59 -4.01
N SER A 112 10.53 7.42 -4.34
CA SER A 112 9.12 7.07 -4.09
C SER A 112 8.77 7.19 -2.60
N MET A 113 9.63 6.67 -1.72
CA MET A 113 9.45 6.77 -0.28
C MET A 113 9.51 8.22 0.23
N ASN A 114 10.40 9.05 -0.33
CA ASN A 114 10.49 10.48 0.01
C ASN A 114 9.25 11.26 -0.43
N HIS A 115 8.74 11.00 -1.63
CA HIS A 115 7.49 11.59 -2.12
C HIS A 115 6.32 11.18 -1.22
N PHE A 116 6.20 9.90 -0.91
CA PHE A 116 5.15 9.38 -0.05
C PHE A 116 5.20 9.99 1.36
N SER A 117 6.38 10.02 2.01
CA SER A 117 6.54 10.64 3.33
C SER A 117 6.20 12.13 3.31
N THR A 118 6.59 12.86 2.25
CA THR A 118 6.25 14.27 2.08
C THR A 118 4.75 14.47 1.94
N ALA A 119 4.09 13.66 1.12
CA ALA A 119 2.64 13.70 0.95
C ALA A 119 1.94 13.36 2.27
N CYS A 120 2.31 12.29 2.97
CA CYS A 120 1.76 11.97 4.29
C CYS A 120 1.83 13.19 5.23
N ARG A 121 2.98 13.84 5.33
CA ARG A 121 3.16 15.04 6.16
C ARG A 121 2.27 16.20 5.72
N ASN A 122 2.12 16.44 4.41
CA ASN A 122 1.23 17.48 3.88
C ASN A 122 -0.24 17.26 4.29
N PHE A 123 -0.63 16.00 4.52
CA PHE A 123 -1.95 15.61 4.98
C PHE A 123 -2.04 15.37 6.50
N GLY A 124 -1.01 15.73 7.26
CA GLY A 124 -0.97 15.55 8.71
C GLY A 124 -0.86 14.09 9.17
N LEU A 125 -0.45 13.18 8.28
CA LEU A 125 -0.17 11.79 8.58
C LEU A 125 1.32 11.60 8.87
N THR A 126 1.63 10.58 9.68
CA THR A 126 3.01 10.19 10.01
C THR A 126 3.24 8.76 9.54
N VAL A 127 4.34 8.53 8.82
CA VAL A 127 4.71 7.18 8.37
C VAL A 127 5.35 6.43 9.54
N SER A 128 4.85 5.24 9.84
CA SER A 128 5.40 4.41 10.90
C SER A 128 6.68 3.71 10.45
N THR A 129 7.84 4.34 10.68
CA THR A 129 9.17 3.75 10.41
C THR A 129 9.42 2.43 11.14
N LYS A 130 8.67 2.11 12.20
CA LYS A 130 8.76 0.85 12.93
C LYS A 130 8.15 -0.33 12.18
N THR A 131 7.09 -0.07 11.40
CA THR A 131 6.31 -1.10 10.70
C THR A 131 6.60 -1.13 9.21
N THR A 132 7.22 -0.08 8.66
CA THR A 132 7.66 -0.07 7.27
C THR A 132 8.88 -0.97 7.07
N GLU A 133 8.73 -1.96 6.21
CA GLU A 133 9.76 -2.94 5.84
C GLU A 133 10.14 -2.78 4.36
N VAL A 134 11.34 -3.22 3.99
CA VAL A 134 11.86 -3.16 2.61
C VAL A 134 12.30 -4.54 2.18
N LEU A 135 11.85 -4.97 1.00
CA LEU A 135 12.29 -6.18 0.34
C LEU A 135 13.08 -5.83 -0.92
N HIS A 136 14.23 -6.49 -1.11
CA HIS A 136 15.00 -6.40 -2.35
C HIS A 136 15.11 -7.78 -2.98
N GLN A 137 14.64 -7.88 -4.22
CA GLN A 137 14.77 -9.06 -5.06
C GLN A 137 15.84 -8.81 -6.13
N PRO A 138 17.04 -9.42 -6.00
CA PRO A 138 18.08 -9.24 -7.01
C PRO A 138 17.67 -9.90 -8.32
N ALA A 139 18.13 -9.33 -9.45
CA ALA A 139 17.96 -9.95 -10.75
C ALA A 139 18.63 -11.36 -10.77
N PRO A 140 18.16 -12.29 -11.64
CA PRO A 140 18.72 -13.63 -11.71
C PRO A 140 20.25 -13.60 -11.83
N GLN A 141 20.92 -14.45 -11.05
CA GLN A 141 22.40 -14.56 -11.00
C GLN A 141 23.14 -13.36 -10.40
N LYS A 142 22.45 -12.32 -9.89
CA LYS A 142 23.09 -11.26 -9.12
C LYS A 142 23.20 -11.63 -7.64
N THR A 143 24.33 -11.27 -7.04
CA THR A 143 24.53 -11.36 -5.60
C THR A 143 23.57 -10.43 -4.88
N TYR A 144 23.04 -10.91 -3.76
CA TYR A 144 22.19 -10.10 -2.90
C TYR A 144 23.02 -9.01 -2.22
N ALA A 145 22.49 -7.80 -2.25
CA ALA A 145 22.95 -6.67 -1.45
C ALA A 145 21.76 -6.18 -0.62
N GLU A 146 21.99 -5.89 0.66
CA GLU A 146 20.95 -5.41 1.54
C GLU A 146 20.55 -3.97 1.16
N PRO A 147 19.25 -3.67 0.96
CA PRO A 147 18.81 -2.35 0.56
C PRO A 147 18.93 -1.36 1.72
N THR A 148 19.37 -0.14 1.42
CA THR A 148 19.48 0.98 2.36
C THR A 148 18.48 2.08 1.99
N THR A 149 17.20 1.84 2.26
CA THR A 149 16.17 2.88 2.15
C THR A 149 16.02 3.63 3.47
N ILE A 150 16.01 4.95 3.42
CA ILE A 150 15.95 5.85 4.58
C ILE A 150 14.63 6.62 4.58
N THR A 151 13.94 6.64 5.72
CA THR A 151 12.74 7.47 5.94
C THR A 151 12.89 8.21 7.25
N GLU A 152 12.68 9.53 7.24
CA GLU A 152 12.77 10.37 8.46
C GLU A 152 14.10 10.19 9.23
N GLY A 153 15.20 9.97 8.50
CA GLY A 153 16.54 9.78 9.08
C GLY A 153 16.79 8.39 9.68
N LYS A 154 15.87 7.43 9.53
CA LYS A 154 16.03 6.03 9.95
C LYS A 154 16.12 5.12 8.74
N ILE A 155 17.03 4.15 8.81
CA ILE A 155 17.11 3.06 7.83
C ILE A 155 15.91 2.12 8.07
N LEU A 156 15.16 1.84 7.03
CA LEU A 156 14.05 0.90 7.08
C LEU A 156 14.54 -0.53 7.23
N LYS A 157 13.75 -1.37 7.90
CA LYS A 157 14.10 -2.76 8.15
C LYS A 157 14.07 -3.56 6.84
N ALA A 158 15.21 -4.08 6.40
CA ALA A 158 15.26 -5.05 5.32
C ALA A 158 14.70 -6.41 5.78
N VAL A 159 13.91 -7.08 4.93
CA VAL A 159 13.29 -8.37 5.25
C VAL A 159 13.51 -9.41 4.16
N ASP A 160 13.58 -10.67 4.57
CA ASP A 160 13.61 -11.82 3.66
C ASP A 160 12.21 -12.19 3.12
N LYS A 161 11.17 -11.96 3.94
CA LYS A 161 9.77 -12.23 3.62
C LYS A 161 8.96 -10.97 3.85
N PHE A 162 8.25 -10.53 2.81
CA PHE A 162 7.39 -9.36 2.84
C PHE A 162 5.95 -9.80 2.67
N THR A 163 5.13 -9.59 3.70
CA THR A 163 3.71 -9.97 3.67
C THR A 163 2.86 -8.74 3.38
N TYR A 164 2.09 -8.78 2.29
CA TYR A 164 1.10 -7.76 1.98
C TYR A 164 -0.22 -8.41 1.59
N PHE A 165 -1.31 -8.04 2.28
CA PHE A 165 -2.66 -8.51 2.03
C PHE A 165 -2.78 -10.03 1.85
N CYS A 166 -2.22 -10.78 2.82
CA CYS A 166 -2.15 -12.24 2.85
C CYS A 166 -1.25 -12.91 1.80
N SER A 167 -0.60 -12.13 0.92
CA SER A 167 0.40 -12.64 0.00
C SER A 167 1.80 -12.41 0.58
N THR A 168 2.68 -13.37 0.37
CA THR A 168 4.05 -13.38 0.89
C THR A 168 5.02 -13.37 -0.28
N LEU A 169 5.85 -12.35 -0.35
CA LEU A 169 6.96 -12.28 -1.29
C LEU A 169 8.25 -12.67 -0.58
N SER A 170 9.08 -13.48 -1.22
CA SER A 170 10.38 -13.88 -0.70
C SER A 170 11.52 -13.19 -1.46
N ARG A 171 12.63 -12.95 -0.78
CA ARG A 171 13.88 -12.46 -1.38
C ARG A 171 14.40 -13.39 -2.48
N SER A 172 14.17 -14.69 -2.35
CA SER A 172 14.61 -15.73 -3.29
C SER A 172 13.84 -15.76 -4.62
N VAL A 173 12.78 -14.96 -4.75
CA VAL A 173 11.95 -14.91 -5.98
C VAL A 173 11.38 -16.27 -6.36
N ASN A 174 11.06 -17.10 -5.36
CA ASN A 174 10.36 -18.37 -5.50
C ASN A 174 8.98 -18.29 -4.86
N THR A 175 8.10 -19.18 -5.29
CA THR A 175 6.71 -19.24 -4.79
C THR A 175 6.57 -20.12 -3.55
N ASP A 176 7.62 -20.83 -3.14
CA ASP A 176 7.55 -21.84 -2.07
C ASP A 176 7.04 -21.23 -0.76
N ASP A 177 7.61 -20.10 -0.33
CA ASP A 177 7.21 -19.41 0.89
C ASP A 177 5.73 -18.96 0.87
N GLU A 178 5.23 -18.53 -0.29
CA GLU A 178 3.82 -18.15 -0.45
C GLU A 178 2.90 -19.37 -0.41
N VAL A 179 3.28 -20.44 -1.11
CA VAL A 179 2.53 -21.69 -1.17
C VAL A 179 2.44 -22.31 0.21
N ASP A 180 3.55 -22.42 0.92
CA ASP A 180 3.62 -22.97 2.28
C ASP A 180 2.79 -22.12 3.24
N THR A 181 2.87 -20.79 3.15
CA THR A 181 2.07 -19.88 3.97
C THR A 181 0.58 -20.05 3.72
N ARG A 182 0.16 -20.20 2.45
CA ARG A 182 -1.25 -20.45 2.09
C ARG A 182 -1.74 -21.81 2.58
N ILE A 183 -0.94 -22.86 2.41
CA ILE A 183 -1.28 -24.20 2.90
C ILE A 183 -1.46 -24.16 4.42
N ALA A 184 -0.50 -23.58 5.15
CA ALA A 184 -0.58 -23.49 6.61
C ALA A 184 -1.83 -22.73 7.09
N ARG A 185 -2.16 -21.60 6.45
CA ARG A 185 -3.38 -20.83 6.75
C ARG A 185 -4.66 -21.63 6.47
N ALA A 186 -4.73 -22.31 5.32
CA ALA A 186 -5.87 -23.14 4.96
C ALA A 186 -6.04 -24.33 5.92
N SER A 187 -4.96 -25.02 6.26
CA SER A 187 -4.97 -26.11 7.24
C SER A 187 -5.40 -25.65 8.63
N SER A 188 -4.91 -24.50 9.10
CA SER A 188 -5.31 -23.92 10.38
C SER A 188 -6.80 -23.55 10.41
N ALA A 189 -7.30 -22.90 9.36
CA ALA A 189 -8.71 -22.56 9.24
C ALA A 189 -9.60 -23.81 9.23
N PHE A 190 -9.19 -24.85 8.49
CA PHE A 190 -9.89 -26.13 8.44
C PHE A 190 -9.90 -26.86 9.79
N GLY A 191 -8.77 -26.89 10.50
CA GLY A 191 -8.69 -27.48 11.84
C GLY A 191 -9.63 -26.82 12.85
N ARG A 192 -9.69 -25.47 12.85
CA ARG A 192 -10.63 -24.72 13.70
C ARG A 192 -12.09 -25.01 13.38
N LEU A 193 -12.42 -25.26 12.11
CA LEU A 193 -13.78 -25.67 11.72
C LEU A 193 -14.11 -27.06 12.27
N GLN A 194 -13.16 -27.99 12.25
CA GLN A 194 -13.37 -29.34 12.77
C GLN A 194 -13.62 -29.38 14.29
N GLU A 195 -13.02 -28.46 15.06
CA GLU A 195 -13.29 -28.34 16.51
C GLU A 195 -14.66 -27.70 16.83
N SER A 196 -15.28 -27.05 15.84
CA SER A 196 -16.57 -26.36 15.99
C SER A 196 -17.78 -27.16 15.48
N VAL A 197 -17.56 -28.39 15.00
CA VAL A 197 -18.58 -29.37 14.57
C VAL A 197 -18.69 -30.48 15.61
#